data_AF-A0A392P7G1-F1
#
_entry.id   AF-A0A392P7G1-F1
#
_cell.length_a   1.000
_cell.length_b   1.000
_cell.length_c   1.000
_cell.angle_alpha   90.00
_cell.angle_beta   90.00
_cell.angle_gamma   90.00
#
_symmetry.space_group_name_H-M   'P 1'
#
loop_
_entity.id
_entity.type
_entity.pdbx_description
1 polymer ?
#
loop_
_entity_poly.entity_id
_entity_poly.type
_entity_poly.pdbx_seq_one_letter_code
_entity_poly.pdbx_strand_id
1 'polypeptide(L)'
;MFASGIGLHAVIMSAVSISEPYDQNQTGCDASVLLNATQNNPQAEKNSFPNLTLRGFEFIDKIKSLIEAECPGVVSCADILTLTARDSIHAV
;
A
#
# COMPACT_ATOMS: atom_id res chain seq x y z
N MET A 1 4.66 -18.18 -17.17
CA MET A 1 3.56 -17.89 -16.23
C MET A 1 3.96 -16.99 -15.05
N PHE A 2 5.24 -16.86 -14.67
CA PHE A 2 5.70 -15.99 -13.57
C PHE A 2 6.27 -14.63 -14.04
N ALA A 3 5.49 -13.80 -14.74
CA ALA A 3 5.97 -12.51 -15.26
C ALA A 3 5.20 -11.28 -14.78
N SER A 4 4.15 -11.41 -13.95
CA SER A 4 3.31 -10.27 -13.56
C SER A 4 3.27 -9.97 -12.05
N GLY A 5 3.89 -10.80 -11.20
CA GLY A 5 3.79 -10.67 -9.73
C GLY A 5 4.90 -9.87 -9.03
N ILE A 6 6.01 -9.60 -9.72
CA ILE A 6 7.22 -9.00 -9.10
C ILE A 6 6.99 -7.55 -8.69
N GLY A 7 6.14 -6.83 -9.43
CA GLY A 7 5.78 -5.44 -9.10
C GLY A 7 4.91 -5.35 -7.85
N LEU A 8 3.86 -6.18 -7.78
CA LEU A 8 2.89 -6.17 -6.68
C LEU A 8 3.52 -6.62 -5.35
N HIS A 9 4.38 -7.64 -5.38
CA HIS A 9 5.14 -8.07 -4.21
C HIS A 9 6.01 -6.95 -3.62
N ALA A 10 6.59 -6.08 -4.46
CA ALA A 10 7.50 -5.04 -4.01
C ALA A 10 6.81 -3.94 -3.20
N VAL A 11 5.67 -3.39 -3.64
CA VAL A 11 4.92 -2.40 -2.83
C VAL A 11 4.45 -2.99 -1.52
N ILE A 12 3.97 -4.23 -1.56
CA ILE A 12 3.38 -4.89 -0.41
C ILE A 12 4.45 -5.24 0.63
N MET A 13 5.54 -5.89 0.21
CA MET A 13 6.64 -6.23 1.12
C MET A 13 7.32 -4.98 1.67
N SER A 14 7.45 -3.92 0.88
CA SER A 14 8.00 -2.67 1.38
C SER A 14 7.05 -1.96 2.35
N ALA A 15 5.73 -1.94 2.09
CA ALA A 15 4.74 -1.41 3.04
C ALA A 15 4.70 -2.21 4.35
N VAL A 16 4.99 -3.51 4.31
CA VAL A 16 5.13 -4.36 5.51
C VAL A 16 6.51 -4.25 6.17
N SER A 17 7.57 -3.99 5.42
CA SER A 17 8.92 -3.81 5.98
C SER A 17 9.05 -2.52 6.79
N ILE A 18 8.14 -1.55 6.59
CA ILE A 18 7.97 -0.38 7.45
C ILE A 18 7.24 -0.72 8.78
N SER A 19 6.76 -1.96 8.96
CA SER A 19 5.74 -2.31 9.97
C SER A 19 6.13 -3.33 11.07
N GLU A 20 7.40 -3.72 11.26
CA GLU A 20 7.79 -4.60 12.39
C GLU A 20 9.05 -4.12 13.16
N PRO A 21 9.19 -4.31 14.50
CA PRO A 21 8.22 -4.76 15.53
C PRO A 21 8.14 -3.81 16.75
N TYR A 22 8.15 -2.47 16.58
CA TYR A 22 7.90 -1.55 17.70
C TYR A 22 7.16 -0.25 17.36
N ASP A 23 6.59 -0.11 16.16
CA ASP A 23 5.85 1.11 15.83
C ASP A 23 4.35 0.92 15.99
N GLN A 24 3.92 0.88 17.27
CA GLN A 24 2.60 1.37 17.68
C GLN A 24 2.54 2.90 17.58
N ASN A 25 3.11 3.49 16.55
CA ASN A 25 2.97 4.91 16.28
C ASN A 25 1.85 5.08 15.28
N GLN A 26 0.94 6.00 15.58
CA GLN A 26 -0.28 6.32 14.83
C GLN A 26 -0.02 6.85 13.38
N THR A 27 1.17 6.63 12.81
CA THR A 27 1.65 7.21 11.54
C THR A 27 2.30 6.20 10.58
N GLY A 28 2.32 4.89 10.89
CA GLY A 28 2.90 3.86 10.00
C GLY A 28 1.90 3.00 9.19
N CYS A 29 0.66 2.91 9.66
CA CYS A 29 -0.42 2.10 9.05
C CYS A 29 -1.61 2.97 8.64
N ASP A 30 -1.36 4.19 8.18
CA ASP A 30 -2.37 5.17 7.76
C ASP A 30 -2.50 5.26 6.22
N ALA A 31 -1.78 4.42 5.49
CA ALA A 31 -1.71 4.38 4.03
C ALA A 31 -1.21 5.69 3.38
N SER A 32 -0.46 6.51 4.13
CA SER A 32 0.17 7.75 3.68
C SER A 32 1.05 7.57 2.42
N VAL A 33 1.69 6.40 2.28
CA VAL A 33 2.50 6.02 1.11
C VAL A 33 1.70 5.97 -0.21
N LEU A 34 0.37 5.84 -0.14
CA LEU A 34 -0.49 5.85 -1.33
C LEU A 34 -0.79 7.28 -1.81
N LEU A 35 -0.59 8.29 -0.96
CA LEU A 35 -0.94 9.67 -1.26
C LEU A 35 0.04 10.28 -2.27
N ASN A 36 -0.51 11.01 -3.25
CA ASN A 36 0.29 11.77 -4.21
C ASN A 36 0.64 13.16 -3.66
N ALA A 37 1.76 13.71 -4.11
CA ALA A 37 2.12 15.08 -3.78
C ALA A 37 1.06 16.05 -4.34
N THR A 38 0.57 16.94 -3.48
CA THR A 38 -0.37 18.00 -3.84
C THR A 38 0.25 19.37 -3.59
N GLN A 39 -0.36 20.45 -4.08
CA GLN A 39 0.13 21.81 -3.82
C GLN A 39 0.19 22.13 -2.31
N ASN A 40 -0.72 21.54 -1.52
CA ASN A 40 -0.79 21.72 -0.08
C ASN A 40 0.08 20.71 0.70
N ASN A 41 0.42 19.58 0.08
CA ASN A 41 1.35 18.59 0.62
C ASN A 41 2.35 18.15 -0.46
N PRO A 42 3.41 18.93 -0.69
CA PRO A 42 4.42 18.62 -1.71
C PRO A 42 5.36 17.48 -1.28
N GLN A 43 5.40 17.14 0.01
CA GLN A 43 6.25 16.11 0.61
C GLN A 43 5.49 14.80 0.80
N ALA A 44 4.97 14.23 -0.28
CA ALA A 44 4.33 12.93 -0.22
C ALA A 44 5.38 11.82 -0.03
N GLU A 45 5.12 10.90 0.90
CA GLU A 45 6.00 9.76 1.18
C GLU A 45 6.25 8.89 -0.06
N LYS A 46 5.27 8.81 -0.94
CA LYS A 46 5.36 8.14 -2.24
C LYS A 46 6.54 8.60 -3.10
N ASN A 47 6.91 9.87 -2.98
CA ASN A 47 8.00 10.48 -3.74
C ASN A 47 9.31 10.60 -2.94
N SER A 48 9.33 10.10 -1.71
CA SER A 48 10.55 10.09 -0.91
C SER A 48 11.58 9.15 -1.53
N PHE A 49 12.86 9.52 -1.43
CA PHE A 49 13.98 8.74 -1.99
C PHE A 49 13.90 7.21 -1.71
N PRO A 50 13.61 6.74 -0.47
CA PRO A 50 13.50 5.30 -0.21
C PRO A 50 12.31 4.63 -0.93
N ASN A 51 11.27 5.37 -1.28
CA ASN A 51 10.03 4.85 -1.85
C ASN A 51 9.94 4.96 -3.38
N LEU A 52 10.94 5.57 -4.05
CA LEU A 52 10.96 5.72 -5.50
C LEU A 52 11.00 4.38 -6.27
N THR A 53 11.41 3.31 -5.60
CA THR A 53 11.48 1.95 -6.17
C THR A 53 10.16 1.18 -6.07
N LEU A 54 9.20 1.69 -5.30
CA LEU A 54 7.90 1.07 -5.09
C LEU A 54 7.07 1.11 -6.38
N ARG A 55 6.46 -0.02 -6.73
CA ARG A 55 5.57 -0.19 -7.89
C ARG A 55 4.35 -1.01 -7.52
N GLY A 56 3.22 -0.79 -8.19
CA GLY A 56 1.98 -1.56 -7.94
C GLY A 56 0.89 -0.81 -7.19
N PHE A 57 1.01 0.51 -7.02
CA PHE A 57 -0.03 1.36 -6.44
C PHE A 57 -1.40 1.23 -7.15
N GLU A 58 -1.39 1.11 -8.48
CA GLU A 58 -2.61 0.96 -9.28
C GLU A 58 -3.43 -0.29 -8.92
N PHE A 59 -2.77 -1.34 -8.42
CA PHE A 59 -3.46 -2.55 -7.99
C PHE A 59 -4.24 -2.33 -6.70
N ILE A 60 -3.65 -1.60 -5.76
CA ILE A 60 -4.31 -1.21 -4.50
C ILE A 60 -5.51 -0.31 -4.80
N ASP A 61 -5.36 0.65 -5.73
CA ASP A 61 -6.46 1.51 -6.19
C ASP A 61 -7.60 0.69 -6.81
N LYS A 62 -7.26 -0.33 -7.61
CA LYS A 62 -8.26 -1.23 -8.20
C LYS A 62 -9.00 -2.03 -7.14
N ILE A 63 -8.30 -2.60 -6.15
CA ILE A 63 -8.95 -3.31 -5.03
C ILE A 63 -9.89 -2.36 -4.28
N LYS A 64 -9.43 -1.15 -3.95
CA LYS A 64 -10.25 -0.15 -3.27
C LYS A 64 -11.50 0.18 -4.06
N SER A 65 -11.39 0.36 -5.39
CA SER A 65 -12.56 0.63 -6.24
C SER A 65 -13.60 -0.49 -6.24
N LEU A 66 -13.16 -1.75 -6.20
CA LEU A 66 -14.05 -2.91 -6.15
C LEU A 66 -14.74 -3.02 -4.79
N ILE A 67 -13.99 -2.79 -3.70
CA ILE A 67 -14.54 -2.83 -2.34
C ILE A 67 -15.52 -1.67 -2.11
N GLU A 68 -15.19 -0.46 -2.55
CA GLU A 68 -16.09 0.69 -2.43
C GLU A 68 -17.37 0.54 -3.27
N ALA A 69 -17.33 -0.23 -4.36
CA ALA A 69 -18.53 -0.54 -5.15
C ALA A 69 -19.51 -1.46 -4.40
N GLU A 70 -18.99 -2.35 -3.55
CA GLU A 70 -19.80 -3.29 -2.76
C GLU A 70 -20.17 -2.72 -1.39
N CYS A 71 -19.22 -2.07 -0.71
CA CYS A 71 -19.32 -1.60 0.68
C CYS A 71 -18.64 -0.24 0.83
N PRO A 72 -19.31 0.86 0.44
CA PRO A 72 -18.71 2.20 0.45
C PRO A 72 -18.38 2.67 1.86
N GLY A 73 -17.14 3.14 2.06
CA GLY A 73 -16.66 3.71 3.32
C GLY A 73 -16.47 2.72 4.48
N VAL A 74 -16.56 1.41 4.23
CA VAL A 74 -16.43 0.38 5.28
C VAL A 74 -14.98 -0.04 5.50
N VAL A 75 -14.23 -0.25 4.42
CA VAL A 75 -12.86 -0.79 4.49
C VAL A 75 -11.84 0.31 4.27
N SER A 76 -10.89 0.48 5.18
CA SER A 76 -9.85 1.49 5.05
C SER A 76 -8.75 1.08 4.05
N CYS A 77 -8.04 2.05 3.48
CA CYS A 77 -6.91 1.77 2.59
C CYS A 77 -5.75 1.06 3.34
N ALA A 78 -5.60 1.32 4.63
CA ALA A 78 -4.66 0.63 5.49
C ALA A 78 -4.99 -0.86 5.64
N ASP A 79 -6.26 -1.19 5.90
CA ASP A 79 -6.70 -2.59 6.00
C ASP A 79 -6.50 -3.33 4.68
N ILE A 80 -6.75 -2.68 3.54
CA ILE A 80 -6.47 -3.26 2.22
C ILE A 80 -4.99 -3.60 2.07
N LEU A 81 -4.08 -2.69 2.46
CA LEU A 81 -2.65 -2.95 2.41
C LEU A 81 -2.27 -4.16 3.28
N THR A 82 -2.76 -4.24 4.51
CA THR A 82 -2.48 -5.36 5.43
C THR A 82 -3.04 -6.69 4.92
N LEU A 83 -4.28 -6.69 4.41
CA LEU A 83 -4.92 -7.88 3.86
C LEU A 83 -4.20 -8.37 2.59
N THR A 84 -3.88 -7.45 1.67
CA THR A 84 -3.15 -7.79 0.45
C THR A 84 -1.75 -8.29 0.80
N ALA A 85 -1.14 -7.77 1.86
CA ALA A 85 0.16 -8.23 2.34
C ALA A 85 0.16 -9.63 2.88
N ARG A 86 -0.78 -9.92 3.77
CA ARG A 86 -0.98 -11.28 4.26
C ARG A 86 -1.20 -12.25 3.11
N ASP A 87 -2.03 -11.89 2.14
CA ASP A 87 -2.38 -12.77 1.04
C ASP A 87 -1.21 -12.93 0.04
N SER A 88 -0.35 -11.91 -0.12
CA SER A 88 0.83 -11.97 -0.99
C SER A 88 1.86 -13.02 -0.55
N ILE A 89 2.07 -13.17 0.77
CA ILE A 89 2.99 -14.15 1.36
C ILE A 89 2.49 -15.58 1.14
N HIS A 90 1.17 -15.77 1.09
CA HIS A 90 0.56 -17.07 0.81
C HIS A 90 0.41 -17.35 -0.69
N ALA A 91 0.62 -16.36 -1.55
CA ALA A 91 0.52 -16.46 -3.00
C ALA A 91 1.87 -16.78 -3.68
N VAL A 92 2.91 -17.07 -2.90
CA VAL A 92 4.27 -17.45 -3.36
C VAL A 92 4.38 -18.95 -3.56
#